data_AF-A0A1M6NBQ1-F1
#
_entry.id   AF-A0A1M6NBQ1-F1
#
_cell.length_a   1.000
_cell.length_b   1.000
_cell.length_c   1.000
_cell.angle_alpha   90.00
_cell.angle_beta   90.00
_cell.angle_gamma   90.00
#
_symmetry.space_group_name_H-M   'P 1'
#
loop_
_entity.id
_entity.type
_entity.pdbx_description
1 polymer ?
#
loop_
_entity_poly.entity_id
_entity_poly.type
_entity_poly.pdbx_seq_one_letter_code
_entity_poly.pdbx_strand_id
1 'polypeptide(L)' 'MKTILITGAAGFIGSNLAQALVSDNKIIGFDNVNDYYDVNLKEYRLSQFQSHENFTFIKGDLTDK' A
#
# COMPACT_ATOMS: atom_id res chain seq x y z
N MET A 1 -14.74 -11.95 -2.77
CA MET A 1 -13.67 -11.43 -1.90
C MET A 1 -12.38 -12.19 -2.20
N LYS A 2 -11.37 -11.53 -2.78
CA LYS A 2 -10.02 -12.09 -2.98
C LYS A 2 -9.04 -11.41 -2.04
N THR A 3 -7.92 -12.08 -1.76
CA THR A 3 -6.75 -11.45 -1.13
C THR A 3 -5.78 -11.05 -2.23
N ILE A 4 -5.39 -9.77 -2.27
CA ILE A 4 -4.56 -9.19 -3.33
C ILE A 4 -3.32 -8.57 -2.71
N LEU A 5 -2.14 -8.98 -3.17
CA LEU A 5 -0.87 -8.35 -2.83
C LEU A 5 -0.56 -7.24 -3.85
N ILE A 6 -0.29 -6.03 -3.36
CA ILE A 6 0.14 -4.89 -4.17
C ILE A 6 1.54 -4.48 -3.72
N THR A 7 2.54 -4.70 -4.56
CA THR A 7 3.89 -4.17 -4.37
C THR A 7 3.96 -2.73 -4.85
N GLY A 8 4.70 -1.87 -4.15
CA GLY A 8 4.72 -0.43 -4.45
C GLY A 8 3.45 0.28 -3.96
N ALA A 9 2.81 -0.22 -2.90
CA ALA A 9 1.50 0.23 -2.43
C ALA A 9 1.47 1.69 -1.93
N ALA A 10 2.62 2.24 -1.53
CA ALA A 10 2.73 3.65 -1.13
C ALA A 10 3.02 4.58 -2.33
N GLY A 11 3.32 4.01 -3.50
CA GLY A 11 3.51 4.73 -4.75
C GLY A 11 2.21 5.28 -5.34
N PHE A 12 2.34 6.15 -6.35
CA PHE A 12 1.18 6.80 -6.99
C PHE A 12 0.18 5.80 -7.57
N ILE A 13 0.65 4.80 -8.32
CA ILE A 13 -0.23 3.81 -8.95
C ILE A 13 -0.76 2.82 -7.90
N GLY A 14 0.13 2.32 -7.03
CA GLY A 14 -0.23 1.32 -6.01
C GLY A 14 -1.30 1.81 -5.05
N SER A 15 -1.21 3.05 -4.56
CA SER A 15 -2.20 3.59 -3.63
C SER A 15 -3.57 3.79 -4.30
N ASN A 16 -3.61 4.30 -5.52
CA ASN A 16 -4.87 4.47 -6.25
C ASN A 16 -5.52 3.12 -6.59
N LEU A 17 -4.72 2.13 -6.96
CA LEU A 17 -5.22 0.77 -7.21
C LEU A 17 -5.78 0.14 -5.92
N ALA A 18 -5.08 0.27 -4.80
CA ALA A 18 -5.54 -0.21 -3.50
C ALA A 18 -6.89 0.43 -3.12
N GLN A 19 -7.01 1.76 -3.28
CA GLN A 19 -8.24 2.50 -3.00
C GLN A 19 -9.43 2.00 -3.84
N ALA A 20 -9.19 1.68 -5.11
CA ALA A 20 -10.22 1.19 -6.03
C ALA A 20 -10.69 -0.25 -5.72
N LEU A 21 -9.90 -1.05 -4.99
CA LEU A 21 -10.15 -2.47 -4.77
C LEU A 21 -10.52 -2.85 -3.33
N VAL A 22 -10.22 -1.98 -2.34
CA VAL A 22 -10.33 -2.28 -0.90
C VAL A 22 -11.77 -2.46 -0.39
N SER A 23 -12.77 -1.95 -1.12
CA SER A 23 -14.19 -2.15 -0.78
C SER A 23 -14.62 -3.62 -0.89
N ASP A 24 -14.09 -4.34 -1.88
CA ASP A 24 -14.56 -5.69 -2.25
C ASP A 24 -13.52 -6.80 -2.01
N ASN A 25 -12.31 -6.41 -1.60
CA ASN A 25 -11.16 -7.30 -1.48
C ASN A 25 -10.33 -6.98 -0.24
N LYS A 26 -9.63 -8.00 0.27
CA LYS A 26 -8.57 -7.82 1.26
C LYS A 26 -7.28 -7.43 0.53
N ILE A 27 -6.73 -6.28 0.87
CA ILE A 27 -5.53 -5.73 0.25
C ILE A 27 -4.35 -5.87 1.22
N ILE A 28 -3.28 -6.47 0.73
CA ILE A 28 -1.98 -6.47 1.40
C ILE A 28 -1.08 -5.53 0.59
N GLY A 29 -0.80 -4.36 1.14
CA GLY A 29 0.14 -3.41 0.56
C GLY A 29 1.56 -3.71 1.02
N PHE A 30 2.52 -3.79 0.10
CA PHE A 30 3.93 -3.98 0.39
C PHE A 30 4.76 -2.86 -0.27
N ASP A 31 5.58 -2.17 0.51
CA ASP A 31 6.46 -1.10 0.01
C ASP A 31 7.64 -0.92 0.97
N ASN A 32 8.83 -0.58 0.46
CA ASN A 32 9.99 -0.27 1.31
C ASN A 32 9.94 1.18 1.84
N VAL A 33 9.04 2.01 1.31
CA VAL A 33 8.90 3.44 1.63
C VAL A 33 10.24 4.16 1.45
N ASN A 34 10.94 3.84 0.35
CA ASN A 34 12.18 4.53 0.00
C ASN A 34 11.96 6.02 -0.30
N ASP A 35 13.05 6.77 -0.23
CA ASP A 35 13.17 8.23 -0.41
C ASP A 35 13.18 8.69 -1.88
N TYR A 36 12.94 7.78 -2.84
CA TYR A 36 12.79 8.13 -4.26
C TYR A 36 11.64 9.14 -4.50
N TYR A 37 10.68 9.21 -3.57
CA TYR A 37 9.71 10.30 -3.41
C TYR A 37 9.78 10.83 -1.97
N ASP A 38 9.26 12.04 -1.74
CA ASP A 38 9.07 12.56 -0.37
C ASP A 38 8.31 11.52 0.48
N VAL A 39 8.96 11.06 1.55
CA VAL A 39 8.42 10.05 2.47
C VAL A 39 7.08 10.53 3.01
N ASN A 40 6.90 11.83 3.26
CA ASN A 40 5.64 12.39 3.73
C ASN A 40 4.48 12.12 2.75
N LEU A 41 4.75 12.13 1.44
CA LEU A 41 3.74 11.83 0.42
C LEU A 41 3.35 10.35 0.44
N LYS A 42 4.30 9.45 0.69
CA LYS A 42 4.04 8.02 0.85
C LYS A 42 3.23 7.75 2.11
N GLU A 43 3.62 8.33 3.24
CA GLU A 43 2.90 8.23 4.52
C GLU A 43 1.49 8.82 4.42
N TYR A 44 1.32 9.96 3.72
CA TYR A 44 0.01 10.54 3.46
C TYR A 44 -0.90 9.60 2.65
N ARG A 45 -0.37 8.89 1.64
CA ARG A 45 -1.15 7.90 0.88
C ARG A 45 -1.52 6.71 1.74
N LEU A 46 -0.60 6.22 2.57
CA LEU A 46 -0.86 5.11 3.49
C LEU A 46 -1.90 5.48 4.57
N SER A 47 -1.90 6.73 5.03
CA SER A 47 -2.85 7.18 6.06
C SER A 47 -4.32 7.13 5.60
N GLN A 48 -4.58 7.20 4.28
CA GLN A 48 -5.92 7.05 3.72
C GLN A 48 -6.54 5.67 4.00
N PHE A 49 -5.71 4.66 4.31
CA PHE A 49 -6.17 3.30 4.59
C PHE A 49 -6.38 3.00 6.08
N GLN A 50 -6.13 3.94 6.98
CA GLN A 50 -6.29 3.71 8.44
C GLN A 50 -7.71 3.32 8.85
N SER A 51 -8.72 3.76 8.10
CA SER A 51 -10.14 3.44 8.33
C SER A 51 -10.60 2.16 7.62
N HIS A 52 -9.74 1.52 6.82
CA HIS A 52 -10.09 0.35 6.04
C HIS A 52 -9.62 -0.94 6.72
N GLU A 53 -10.53 -1.66 7.38
CA GLU A 53 -10.24 -2.97 8.02
C GLU A 53 -9.72 -4.02 7.03
N ASN A 54 -10.05 -3.87 5.75
CA ASN A 54 -9.63 -4.75 4.66
C ASN A 54 -8.24 -4.44 4.11
N PHE A 55 -7.56 -3.40 4.60
CA PHE A 55 -6.20 -3.06 4.19
C PHE A 55 -5.19 -3.41 5.27
N THR A 56 -4.08 -4.03 4.87
CA THR A 56 -2.93 -4.27 5.73
C THR A 56 -1.68 -3.81 5.01
N PHE A 57 -0.87 -2.98 5.67
CA PHE A 57 0.41 -2.54 5.15
C PHE A 57 1.55 -3.35 5.76
N ILE A 58 2.48 -3.79 4.92
CA ILE A 58 3.73 -4.44 5.29
C ILE A 58 4.87 -3.58 4.74
N LYS A 59 5.66 -3.01 5.63
CA LYS A 59 6.91 -2.35 5.25
C LYS A 59 7.99 -3.40 5.06
N GLY A 60 8.62 -3.44 3.90
CA GLY A 60 9.72 -4.35 3.61
C GLY A 60 10.34 -4.07 2.25
N ASP A 61 11.55 -4.58 2.03
CA ASP A 61 12.21 -4.51 0.74
C ASP A 61 12.08 -5.85 0.00
N LEU A 62 11.69 -5.80 -1.28
CA LEU A 62 11.61 -6.99 -2.13
C LEU A 62 13.00 -7.59 -2.42
N THR A 63 14.06 -6.82 -2.20
CA THR A 63 15.44 -7.24 -2.43
C THR A 63 16.08 -7.92 -1.22
N ASP A 64 15.43 -7.89 -0.05
CA ASP A 64 15.86 -8.63 1.13
C ASP A 64 15.69 -10.14 0.88
N LYS A 65 16.80 -10.89 0.96
CA LYS A 65 16.90 -12.34 0.71
C LYS A 65 16.78 -13.18 1.97
#